data_AF-A0A733XZN0-F1
#
_entry.id   AF-A0A733XZN0-F1
#
_cell.length_a   1.000
_cell.length_b   1.000
_cell.length_c   1.000
_cell.angle_alpha   90.00
_cell.angle_beta   90.00
_cell.angle_gamma   90.00
#
_symmetry.space_group_name_H-M   'P 1'
#
loop_
_entity.id
_entity.type
_entity.pdbx_description
1 polymer ?
#
loop_
_entity_poly.entity_id
_entity_poly.type
_entity_poly.pdbx_seq_one_letter_code
_entity_poly.pdbx_strand_id
1 'polypeptide(L)'
;MARKEKFITIDGQGRDNGKVFHLTEMSASQAEWWAMRAIMAMGRGGVELPDDVRSMGMAALALEGLKALSKIPPEEARPLLDEMMECIQFVPDPKNRGIRRPLIEDDIEEITTRLN
;
A
#
# COMPACT_ATOMS: atom_id res chain seq x y z
N MET A 1 0.43 -1.54 22.48
CA MET A 1 -0.43 -0.54 21.80
C MET A 1 -0.93 -1.17 20.51
N ALA A 2 -2.20 -0.99 20.15
CA ALA A 2 -2.77 -1.55 18.92
C ALA A 2 -2.39 -0.69 17.70
N ARG A 3 -2.17 -1.34 16.55
CA ARG A 3 -1.90 -0.68 15.27
C ARG A 3 -3.15 0.04 14.78
N LYS A 4 -3.01 1.14 14.03
CA LYS A 4 -4.14 1.81 13.37
C LYS A 4 -4.79 0.85 12.37
N GLU A 5 -6.12 0.83 12.41
CA GLU A 5 -6.96 0.01 11.57
C GLU A 5 -8.01 0.90 10.87
N LYS A 6 -8.34 0.60 9.61
CA LYS A 6 -9.36 1.32 8.85
C LYS A 6 -10.15 0.37 7.97
N PHE A 7 -11.46 0.54 7.94
CA PHE A 7 -12.32 -0.09 6.92
C PHE A 7 -12.52 0.89 5.76
N ILE A 8 -12.35 0.39 4.54
CA ILE A 8 -12.60 1.13 3.31
C ILE A 8 -13.71 0.41 2.55
N THR A 9 -14.77 1.15 2.21
CA THR A 9 -15.81 0.68 1.29
C THR A 9 -15.58 1.35 -0.04
N ILE A 10 -15.56 0.57 -1.12
CA ILE A 10 -15.41 1.12 -2.47
C ILE A 10 -16.75 1.72 -2.92
N ASP A 11 -16.77 3.03 -3.18
CA ASP A 11 -17.97 3.81 -3.51
C ASP A 11 -18.06 4.25 -4.99
N GLY A 12 -17.14 3.77 -5.84
CA GLY A 12 -17.10 4.06 -7.28
C GLY A 12 -17.94 3.10 -8.15
N GLN A 13 -18.16 3.45 -9.42
CA GLN A 13 -18.76 2.52 -10.39
C GLN A 13 -17.80 1.37 -10.72
N GLY A 14 -18.33 0.17 -10.96
CA GLY A 14 -17.53 -1.00 -11.35
C GLY A 14 -17.85 -2.26 -10.54
N ARG A 15 -17.09 -3.33 -10.77
CA ARG A 15 -17.30 -4.64 -10.14
C ARG A 15 -16.95 -4.67 -8.65
N ASP A 16 -16.06 -3.78 -8.23
CA ASP A 16 -15.66 -3.65 -6.83
C ASP A 16 -16.61 -2.77 -6.00
N ASN A 17 -17.65 -2.17 -6.58
CA ASN A 17 -18.60 -1.33 -5.84
C ASN A 17 -19.19 -2.07 -4.63
N GLY A 18 -19.13 -1.44 -3.45
CA GLY A 18 -19.64 -2.02 -2.22
C GLY A 18 -18.75 -3.08 -1.57
N LYS A 19 -17.65 -3.50 -2.22
CA LYS A 19 -16.62 -4.33 -1.57
C LYS A 19 -16.02 -3.55 -0.41
N VAL A 20 -15.71 -4.27 0.67
CA VAL A 20 -15.14 -3.71 1.89
C VAL A 20 -13.79 -4.36 2.16
N PHE A 21 -12.81 -3.52 2.46
CA PHE A 21 -11.46 -3.93 2.81
C PHE A 21 -11.11 -3.42 4.20
N HIS A 22 -10.31 -4.21 4.92
CA HIS A 22 -9.78 -3.87 6.21
C HIS A 22 -8.27 -3.67 6.10
N LEU A 23 -7.81 -2.47 6.44
CA LEU A 23 -6.41 -2.08 6.38
C LEU A 23 -5.85 -2.02 7.80
N THR A 24 -4.65 -2.56 7.98
CA THR A 24 -3.87 -2.42 9.21
C THR A 24 -2.52 -1.81 8.86
N GLU A 25 -2.11 -0.77 9.58
CA GLU A 25 -0.79 -0.17 9.34
C GLU A 25 0.36 -1.18 9.58
N MET A 26 1.48 -0.97 8.88
CA MET A 26 2.72 -1.69 9.17
C MET A 26 3.21 -1.40 10.59
N SER A 27 3.93 -2.34 11.20
CA SER A 27 4.70 -2.01 12.41
C SER A 27 5.80 -1.00 12.08
N ALA A 28 6.30 -0.27 13.08
CA ALA A 28 7.34 0.74 12.85
C ALA A 28 8.59 0.17 12.16
N SER A 29 9.05 -1.03 12.58
CA SER A 29 10.22 -1.69 11.97
C SER A 29 9.95 -2.16 10.54
N GLN A 30 8.75 -2.67 10.25
CA GLN A 30 8.36 -3.05 8.90
C GLN A 30 8.28 -1.81 8.00
N ALA A 31 7.63 -0.75 8.46
CA ALA A 31 7.50 0.51 7.73
C ALA A 31 8.88 1.14 7.43
N GLU A 32 9.80 1.15 8.40
CA GLU A 32 11.17 1.64 8.22
C GLU A 32 11.90 0.84 7.14
N TRP A 33 11.90 -0.48 7.24
CA TRP A 33 12.58 -1.34 6.27
C TRP A 33 11.97 -1.26 4.87
N TRP A 34 10.66 -1.18 4.77
CA TRP A 34 9.96 -0.93 3.51
C TRP A 34 10.36 0.40 2.90
N ALA A 35 10.36 1.48 3.69
CA ALA A 35 10.70 2.80 3.21
C ALA A 35 12.16 2.92 2.74
N MET A 36 13.09 2.31 3.48
CA MET A 36 14.50 2.25 3.07
C MET A 36 14.67 1.58 1.70
N ARG A 37 14.03 0.43 1.49
CA ARG A 37 14.09 -0.28 0.20
C ARG A 37 13.48 0.55 -0.93
N ALA A 38 12.33 1.18 -0.70
CA ALA A 38 11.70 2.05 -1.69
C ALA A 38 12.62 3.23 -2.06
N ILE A 39 13.19 3.94 -1.07
CA ILE A 39 14.13 5.05 -1.27
C ILE A 39 15.36 4.62 -2.08
N MET A 40 15.98 3.49 -1.72
CA MET A 40 17.15 2.97 -2.43
C MET A 40 16.82 2.54 -3.87
N ALA A 41 15.66 1.95 -4.09
CA ALA A 41 15.20 1.53 -5.41
C ALA A 41 14.93 2.75 -6.32
N MET A 42 14.33 3.81 -5.77
CA MET A 42 14.15 5.08 -6.49
C MET A 42 15.47 5.75 -6.85
N GLY A 43 16.44 5.77 -5.94
CA GLY A 43 17.78 6.31 -6.22
C GLY A 43 18.47 5.59 -7.39
N ARG A 44 18.35 4.26 -7.46
CA ARG A 44 18.83 3.46 -8.59
C ARG A 44 18.07 3.73 -9.90
N GLY A 45 16.78 4.04 -9.80
CA GLY A 45 15.93 4.49 -10.90
C GLY A 45 16.20 5.92 -11.39
N GLY A 46 17.19 6.62 -10.83
CA GLY A 46 17.57 7.98 -11.23
C GLY A 46 16.71 9.08 -10.58
N VAL A 47 15.99 8.79 -9.50
CA VAL A 47 15.28 9.79 -8.71
C VAL A 47 16.22 10.40 -7.69
N GLU A 48 16.54 11.68 -7.84
CA GLU A 48 17.28 12.43 -6.84
C GLU A 48 16.32 12.94 -5.76
N LEU A 49 16.28 12.23 -4.63
CA LEU A 49 15.59 12.70 -3.43
C LEU A 49 16.45 13.74 -2.71
N PRO A 50 15.89 14.90 -2.34
CA PRO A 50 16.53 15.87 -1.45
C PRO A 50 17.03 15.23 -0.13
N ASP A 51 18.10 15.76 0.45
CA ASP A 51 18.74 15.15 1.64
C ASP A 51 17.84 15.19 2.89
N ASP A 52 17.03 16.24 3.04
CA ASP A 52 15.99 16.35 4.06
C ASP A 52 14.94 15.25 3.90
N VAL A 53 14.50 14.97 2.67
CA VAL A 53 13.57 13.89 2.33
C VAL A 53 14.17 12.52 2.65
N ARG A 54 15.44 12.27 2.32
CA ARG A 54 16.10 10.98 2.65
C ARG A 54 16.10 10.65 4.15
N SER A 55 16.16 11.67 5.00
CA SER A 55 16.15 11.52 6.46
C SER A 55 14.76 11.20 7.05
N MET A 56 13.69 11.36 6.27
CA MET A 56 12.30 11.24 6.72
C MET A 56 11.69 9.84 6.55
N GLY A 57 12.39 8.90 5.91
CA GLY A 57 11.94 7.51 5.77
C GLY A 57 10.56 7.38 5.10
N MET A 58 9.60 6.75 5.77
CA MET A 58 8.24 6.58 5.22
C MET A 58 7.54 7.92 4.96
N ALA A 59 7.85 8.97 5.73
CA ALA A 59 7.24 10.29 5.53
C ALA A 59 7.69 10.94 4.21
N ALA A 60 8.89 10.63 3.72
CA ALA A 60 9.33 11.06 2.38
C ALA A 60 8.52 10.44 1.26
N LEU A 61 8.15 9.17 1.39
CA LEU A 61 7.36 8.45 0.40
C LEU A 61 5.92 8.96 0.34
N ALA A 62 5.37 9.36 1.49
CA ALA A 62 4.07 10.03 1.55
C ALA A 62 4.08 11.40 0.83
N LEU A 63 5.22 12.10 0.77
CA LEU A 63 5.36 13.40 0.11
C LEU A 63 5.58 13.28 -1.40
N GLU A 64 6.45 12.36 -1.83
CA GLU A 64 6.82 12.17 -3.25
C GLU A 64 5.83 11.28 -4.04
N GLY A 65 4.99 10.53 -3.33
CA GLY A 65 3.83 9.82 -3.86
C GLY A 65 4.15 8.71 -4.87
N LEU A 66 3.07 8.15 -5.46
CA LEU A 66 3.12 7.05 -6.45
C LEU A 66 3.98 7.38 -7.68
N LYS A 67 4.20 8.67 -7.98
CA LYS A 67 5.03 9.12 -9.10
C LYS A 67 6.48 8.68 -8.95
N ALA A 68 7.02 8.71 -7.74
CA ALA A 68 8.40 8.31 -7.51
C ALA A 68 8.58 6.79 -7.66
N LEU A 69 7.55 5.99 -7.33
CA LEU A 69 7.53 4.55 -7.59
C LEU A 69 7.57 4.21 -9.09
N SER A 70 7.06 5.09 -9.97
CA SER A 70 7.05 4.85 -11.42
C SER A 70 8.44 4.79 -12.07
N LYS A 71 9.48 5.22 -11.36
CA LYS A 71 10.87 5.18 -11.80
C LYS A 71 11.64 3.98 -11.26
N ILE A 72 11.04 3.20 -10.35
CA ILE A 72 11.64 1.99 -9.81
C ILE A 72 11.57 0.89 -10.87
N PRO A 73 12.65 0.12 -11.10
CA PRO A 73 12.61 -1.06 -11.96
C PRO A 73 11.51 -2.04 -11.53
N PRO A 74 10.73 -2.63 -12.45
CA PRO A 74 9.59 -3.49 -12.10
C PRO A 74 9.91 -4.64 -11.14
N GLU A 75 11.09 -5.23 -11.25
CA GLU A 75 11.60 -6.30 -10.41
C GLU A 75 11.82 -5.89 -8.95
N GLU A 76 12.07 -4.60 -8.70
CA GLU A 76 12.20 -4.04 -7.35
C GLU A 76 10.89 -3.44 -6.84
N ALA A 77 10.07 -2.90 -7.75
CA ALA A 77 8.76 -2.36 -7.41
C ALA A 77 7.79 -3.47 -6.96
N ARG A 78 7.83 -4.64 -7.61
CA ARG A 78 6.86 -5.71 -7.35
C ARG A 78 6.89 -6.20 -5.89
N PRO A 79 8.04 -6.55 -5.28
CA PRO A 79 8.07 -6.94 -3.87
C PRO A 79 7.59 -5.85 -2.90
N LEU A 80 7.86 -4.57 -3.21
CA LEU A 80 7.41 -3.45 -2.37
C LEU A 80 5.89 -3.32 -2.40
N LEU A 81 5.29 -3.43 -3.60
CA LEU A 81 3.85 -3.38 -3.77
C LEU A 81 3.16 -4.60 -3.15
N ASP A 82 3.72 -5.80 -3.31
CA ASP A 82 3.17 -7.01 -2.72
C ASP A 82 3.11 -6.92 -1.18
N GLU A 83 4.17 -6.41 -0.54
CA GLU A 83 4.17 -6.20 0.92
C GLU A 83 3.18 -5.14 1.38
N MET A 84 2.93 -4.08 0.59
CA MET A 84 1.86 -3.14 0.91
C MET A 84 0.49 -3.83 0.90
N MET A 85 0.26 -4.76 -0.02
CA MET A 85 -1.01 -5.50 -0.12
C MET A 85 -1.23 -6.46 1.05
N GLU A 86 -0.17 -6.93 1.72
CA GLU A 86 -0.29 -7.76 2.93
C GLU A 86 -0.96 -7.02 4.10
N CYS A 87 -0.96 -5.69 4.07
CA CYS A 87 -1.66 -4.85 5.05
C CYS A 87 -3.19 -4.86 4.86
N ILE A 88 -3.68 -5.48 3.78
CA ILE A 88 -5.08 -5.43 3.35
C ILE A 88 -5.73 -6.81 3.51
N GLN A 89 -6.92 -6.82 4.10
CA GLN A 89 -7.77 -7.99 4.22
C GLN A 89 -9.12 -7.72 3.54
N PHE A 90 -9.67 -8.74 2.87
CA PHE A 90 -11.02 -8.67 2.34
C PHE A 90 -12.06 -8.93 3.44
N VAL A 91 -13.15 -8.17 3.40
CA VAL A 91 -14.31 -8.34 4.28
C VAL A 91 -15.47 -8.87 3.42
N PRO A 92 -15.67 -10.21 3.33
CA PRO A 92 -16.65 -10.80 2.44
C PRO A 92 -18.10 -10.50 2.83
N ASP A 93 -18.37 -10.20 4.10
CA ASP A 93 -19.67 -9.74 4.57
C ASP A 93 -19.56 -8.31 5.13
N PRO A 94 -19.94 -7.27 4.37
CA PRO A 94 -19.94 -5.88 4.82
C PRO A 94 -20.77 -5.63 6.09
N LYS A 95 -21.78 -6.48 6.36
CA LYS A 95 -22.63 -6.39 7.55
C LYS A 95 -21.97 -7.04 8.78
N ASN A 96 -21.03 -7.96 8.57
CA ASN A 96 -20.25 -8.61 9.61
C ASN A 96 -18.75 -8.43 9.40
N ARG A 97 -18.27 -7.24 9.74
CA ARG A 97 -16.86 -6.84 9.62
C ARG A 97 -15.87 -7.65 10.46
N GLY A 98 -16.35 -8.49 11.38
CA GLY A 98 -15.51 -9.41 12.15
C GLY A 98 -14.97 -10.56 11.30
N ILE A 99 -15.63 -10.89 10.18
CA ILE A 99 -15.17 -11.87 9.22
C ILE A 99 -14.26 -11.16 8.23
N ARG A 100 -12.95 -11.38 8.35
CA ARG A 100 -11.92 -10.84 7.44
C ARG A 100 -10.88 -11.91 7.13
N ARG A 101 -10.35 -11.91 5.92
CA ARG A 101 -9.33 -12.87 5.46
C ARG A 101 -8.29 -12.20 4.57
N PRO A 102 -7.09 -12.80 4.39
CA PRO A 102 -6.15 -12.35 3.36
C PRO A 102 -6.81 -12.26 1.98
N LEU A 103 -6.29 -11.37 1.14
CA LEU A 103 -6.73 -11.22 -0.24
C LEU A 103 -6.49 -12.51 -1.06
N ILE A 104 -7.40 -12.77 -1.98
CA ILE A 104 -7.21 -13.69 -3.12
C ILE A 104 -7.30 -12.89 -4.41
N GLU A 105 -6.85 -13.47 -5.52
CA GLU A 105 -6.76 -12.78 -6.83
C GLU A 105 -8.09 -12.11 -7.24
N ASP A 106 -9.21 -12.81 -7.03
CA ASP A 106 -10.53 -12.35 -7.49
C ASP A 106 -11.19 -11.29 -6.58
N ASP A 107 -10.57 -10.92 -5.45
CA ASP A 107 -11.17 -9.93 -4.55
C ASP A 107 -11.15 -8.51 -5.10
N ILE A 108 -10.15 -8.18 -5.92
CA ILE A 108 -9.97 -6.87 -6.53
C ILE A 108 -10.05 -7.05 -8.04
N GLU A 109 -11.15 -6.60 -8.64
CA GLU A 109 -11.40 -6.77 -10.07
C GLU A 109 -11.05 -5.52 -10.89
N GLU A 110 -10.90 -4.37 -10.24
CA GLU A 110 -10.58 -3.10 -10.88
C GLU A 110 -9.21 -2.56 -10.44
N ILE A 111 -8.41 -2.11 -11.41
CA ILE A 111 -7.08 -1.51 -11.12
C ILE A 111 -7.23 -0.27 -10.24
N THR A 112 -8.30 0.51 -10.44
CA THR A 112 -8.58 1.73 -9.68
C THR A 112 -8.79 1.46 -8.19
N THR A 113 -9.31 0.29 -7.81
CA THR A 113 -9.44 -0.13 -6.40
C THR A 113 -8.09 -0.25 -5.72
N ARG A 114 -7.00 -0.54 -6.44
CA ARG A 114 -5.64 -0.60 -5.90
C ARG A 114 -5.01 0.79 -5.72
N LEU A 115 -5.64 1.84 -6.23
CA LEU A 115 -5.12 3.20 -6.28
C LEU A 115 -5.92 4.19 -5.42
N ASN A 116 -7.05 3.77 -4.86
CA ASN A 116 -8.03 4.61 -4.14
C ASN A 116 -8.16 4.25 -2.66
#